data_AF-A0A944K0L6-F1
#
_entry.id   AF-A0A944K0L6-F1
#
_cell.length_a   1.000
_cell.length_b   1.000
_cell.length_c   1.000
_cell.angle_alpha   90.00
_cell.angle_beta   90.00
_cell.angle_gamma   90.00
#
_symmetry.space_group_name_H-M   'P 1'
#
loop_
_entity.id
_entity.type
_entity.pdbx_description
1 polymer ?
#
loop_
_entity_poly.entity_id
_entity_poly.type
_entity_poly.pdbx_seq_one_letter_code
_entity_poly.pdbx_strand_id
1 'polypeptide(L)'
;MAGRTGRRPGAVSAPYQVGDVVRGPEALPPGDYRTPATYEGKVVQVGSGSGSGWSGVDADSAYLWVRLPDSTERKLAIRACVLLTPANRPAP
;
A
#
# COMPACT_ATOMS: atom_id res chain seq x y z
N MET A 1 -11.18 34.11 -5.35
CA MET A 1 -10.00 33.38 -4.85
C MET A 1 -10.10 31.94 -5.29
N ALA A 2 -9.38 31.53 -6.34
CA ALA A 2 -9.38 30.15 -6.83
C ALA A 2 -8.23 29.39 -6.15
N GLY A 3 -8.56 28.51 -5.21
CA GLY A 3 -7.59 27.61 -4.58
C GLY A 3 -7.15 26.53 -5.57
N ARG A 4 -5.95 26.69 -6.14
CA ARG A 4 -5.29 25.66 -6.96
C ARG A 4 -5.09 24.41 -6.10
N THR A 5 -5.87 23.37 -6.36
CA THR A 5 -5.55 21.99 -5.98
C THR A 5 -4.34 21.54 -6.80
N GLY A 6 -3.15 21.83 -6.30
CA GLY A 6 -1.89 21.39 -6.89
C GLY A 6 -1.79 19.87 -6.81
N ARG A 7 -2.22 19.18 -7.87
CA ARG A 7 -1.81 17.79 -8.13
C ARG A 7 -0.29 17.84 -8.30
N ARG A 8 0.48 17.39 -7.30
CA ARG A 8 1.94 17.32 -7.42
C ARG A 8 2.28 16.48 -8.66
N PRO A 9 2.99 17.03 -9.66
CA PRO A 9 3.51 16.22 -10.76
C PRO A 9 4.55 15.28 -10.16
N GLY A 10 4.28 13.98 -10.17
CA GLY A 10 5.16 12.95 -9.59
C GLY A 10 4.53 12.04 -8.55
N ALA A 11 3.27 12.25 -8.14
CA ALA A 11 2.55 11.28 -7.33
C ALA A 11 2.20 10.05 -8.16
N VAL A 12 3.10 9.08 -8.20
CA VAL A 12 2.84 7.77 -8.79
C VAL A 12 1.72 7.13 -7.98
N SER A 13 0.58 6.89 -8.63
CA SER A 13 -0.50 6.16 -7.98
C SER A 13 0.03 4.81 -7.51
N ALA A 14 -0.32 4.40 -6.30
CA ALA A 14 0.03 3.10 -5.76
C ALA A 14 -0.33 2.01 -6.80
N PRO A 15 0.60 1.11 -7.20
CA PRO A 15 0.34 0.13 -8.26
C PRO A 15 -0.55 -1.04 -7.81
N TYR A 16 -1.17 -0.93 -6.63
CA TYR A 16 -2.03 -1.94 -6.03
C TYR A 16 -3.39 -1.35 -5.70
N GLN A 17 -4.40 -2.20 -5.71
CA GLN A 17 -5.77 -1.86 -5.39
C GLN A 17 -6.34 -2.77 -4.31
N VAL A 18 -7.43 -2.33 -3.69
CA VAL A 18 -8.16 -3.15 -2.71
C VAL A 18 -8.63 -4.43 -3.40
N GLY A 19 -8.33 -5.56 -2.77
CA GLY A 19 -8.67 -6.90 -3.24
C GLY A 19 -7.52 -7.68 -3.86
N ASP A 20 -6.42 -7.02 -4.21
CA ASP A 20 -5.21 -7.70 -4.72
C ASP A 20 -4.63 -8.62 -3.64
N VAL A 21 -4.06 -9.76 -4.04
CA VAL A 21 -3.20 -10.57 -3.18
C VAL A 21 -1.76 -10.17 -3.45
N VAL A 22 -1.07 -9.71 -2.42
CA VAL A 22 0.31 -9.24 -2.50
C VAL A 22 1.17 -9.97 -1.47
N ARG A 23 2.48 -10.00 -1.74
CA ARG A 23 3.49 -10.46 -0.78
C ARG A 23 4.56 -9.40 -0.60
N GLY A 24 4.96 -9.13 0.63
CA GLY A 24 5.98 -8.13 0.89
C GLY A 24 6.38 -8.04 2.36
N PRO A 25 7.43 -7.25 2.66
CA PRO A 25 7.89 -7.05 4.02
C PRO A 25 6.95 -6.12 4.79
N GLU A 26 6.85 -6.36 6.10
CA GLU A 26 6.21 -5.46 7.05
C GLU A 26 6.79 -4.05 6.98
N ALA A 27 5.92 -3.05 6.96
CA ALA A 27 6.32 -1.66 7.07
C ALA A 27 6.67 -1.33 8.53
N LEU A 28 7.96 -1.36 8.83
CA LEU A 28 8.48 -1.01 10.15
C LEU A 28 8.42 0.52 10.38
N PRO A 29 8.19 0.96 11.63
CA PRO A 29 8.28 2.37 11.98
C PRO A 29 9.73 2.86 11.88
N PRO A 30 9.95 4.17 11.64
CA PRO A 30 11.29 4.76 11.68
C PRO A 30 11.99 4.47 13.01
N GLY A 31 13.27 4.09 12.96
CA GLY A 31 14.06 3.74 14.14
C GLY A 31 13.93 2.28 14.59
N ASP A 32 13.09 1.49 13.95
CA ASP A 32 13.06 0.04 14.12
C ASP A 32 13.95 -0.63 13.07
N TYR A 33 15.06 -1.22 13.53
CA TYR A 33 16.11 -1.82 12.70
C TYR A 33 16.02 -3.34 12.63
N ARG A 34 14.95 -3.95 13.15
CA ARG A 34 14.78 -5.41 13.02
C ARG A 34 14.59 -5.81 11.56
N THR A 35 14.91 -7.06 11.24
CA THR A 35 14.60 -7.61 9.92
C THR A 35 13.07 -7.72 9.77
N PRO A 36 12.46 -7.04 8.78
CA PRO A 36 11.01 -7.10 8.60
C PRO A 36 10.57 -8.51 8.18
N ALA A 37 9.55 -9.03 8.84
CA ALA A 37 8.91 -10.26 8.42
C ALA A 37 8.20 -10.04 7.08
N THR A 38 8.19 -11.08 6.23
CA THR A 38 7.45 -11.06 4.96
C THR A 38 6.10 -11.73 5.16
N TYR A 39 5.04 -11.09 4.67
CA TYR A 39 3.69 -11.64 4.72
C TYR A 39 3.06 -11.66 3.33
N GLU A 40 2.10 -12.56 3.16
CA GLU A 40 1.24 -12.66 2.00
C GLU A 40 -0.21 -12.46 2.46
N GLY A 41 -0.93 -11.56 1.78
CA GLY A 41 -2.30 -11.25 2.18
C GLY A 41 -3.06 -10.44 1.14
N LYS A 42 -4.36 -10.32 1.37
CA LYS A 42 -5.26 -9.55 0.51
C LYS A 42 -5.27 -8.09 0.93
N VAL A 43 -5.01 -7.17 0.01
CA VAL A 43 -5.06 -5.73 0.25
C VAL A 43 -6.49 -5.34 0.64
N VAL A 44 -6.65 -4.78 1.83
CA VAL A 44 -7.92 -4.25 2.35
C VAL A 44 -7.95 -2.73 2.32
N GLN A 45 -6.78 -2.09 2.34
CA GLN A 45 -6.65 -0.65 2.22
C GLN A 45 -5.25 -0.29 1.72
N VAL A 46 -5.16 0.71 0.84
CA VAL A 46 -3.90 1.36 0.47
C VAL A 46 -3.80 2.64 1.29
N GLY A 47 -2.65 3.01 1.87
CA GLY A 47 -2.52 4.20 2.71
C GLY A 47 -1.20 4.96 2.57
N SER A 48 -1.20 6.27 2.88
CA SER A 48 0.01 7.06 3.11
C SER A 48 0.01 7.65 4.52
N GLY A 49 1.19 7.81 5.11
CA GLY A 49 1.34 8.42 6.43
C GLY A 49 0.75 9.83 6.46
N SER A 50 -0.05 10.10 7.49
CA SER A 50 -0.63 11.38 7.90
C SER A 50 -1.60 12.08 6.94
N GLY A 51 -2.90 11.87 7.22
CA GLY A 51 -3.88 12.95 7.31
C GLY A 51 -4.32 13.63 6.01
N SER A 52 -5.56 13.35 5.61
CA SER A 52 -6.41 14.21 4.77
C SER A 52 -6.11 14.23 3.26
N GLY A 53 -6.82 13.39 2.52
CA GLY A 53 -7.09 13.59 1.09
C GLY A 53 -6.30 12.68 0.14
N TRP A 54 -7.00 11.76 -0.49
CA TRP A 54 -6.47 10.82 -1.49
C TRP A 54 -6.22 11.51 -2.83
N SER A 55 -5.11 12.24 -2.93
CA SER A 55 -4.50 12.67 -4.18
C SER A 55 -3.09 13.16 -3.88
N GLY A 56 -2.07 12.45 -4.38
CA GLY A 56 -0.68 12.89 -4.20
C GLY A 56 0.24 11.94 -3.44
N VAL A 57 -0.15 10.67 -3.25
CA VAL A 57 0.65 9.70 -2.50
C VAL A 57 2.00 9.46 -3.20
N ASP A 58 3.08 9.70 -2.47
CA ASP A 58 4.41 9.26 -2.84
C ASP A 58 4.55 7.77 -2.50
N ALA A 59 4.76 6.94 -3.51
CA ALA A 59 4.91 5.50 -3.35
C ALA A 59 6.09 5.14 -2.43
N ASP A 60 7.10 6.02 -2.28
CA ASP A 60 8.22 5.76 -1.38
C ASP A 60 7.84 5.75 0.11
N SER A 61 6.73 6.43 0.47
CA SER A 61 6.24 6.54 1.85
C SER A 61 4.88 5.88 2.09
N ALA A 62 4.34 5.19 1.08
CA ALA A 62 3.03 4.55 1.16
C ALA A 62 3.12 3.09 1.63
N TYR A 63 2.00 2.58 2.11
CA TYR A 63 1.88 1.25 2.68
C TYR A 63 0.56 0.60 2.30
N LEU A 64 0.55 -0.73 2.30
CA LEU A 64 -0.62 -1.55 2.09
C LEU A 64 -1.06 -2.13 3.43
N TRP A 65 -2.33 -2.01 3.76
CA TRP A 65 -2.96 -2.85 4.76
C TRP A 65 -3.43 -4.12 4.07
N VAL A 66 -2.93 -5.25 4.52
CA VAL A 66 -3.31 -6.57 4.03
C VAL A 66 -3.96 -7.38 5.15
N ARG A 67 -4.96 -8.17 4.79
CA ARG A 67 -5.53 -9.19 5.66
C ARG A 67 -4.91 -10.55 5.32
N LEU A 68 -4.34 -11.19 6.33
CA LEU A 68 -3.71 -12.50 6.25
C LEU A 68 -4.76 -13.64 6.33
N PRO A 69 -4.39 -14.89 6.03
CA PRO A 69 -5.30 -16.05 6.14
C PRO A 69 -5.85 -16.29 7.55
N ASP A 70 -5.11 -15.89 8.59
CA ASP A 70 -5.53 -15.95 9.99
C ASP A 70 -6.48 -14.81 10.39
N SER A 71 -6.96 -14.03 9.41
CA SER A 71 -7.80 -12.84 9.57
C SER A 71 -7.14 -11.66 10.30
N THR A 72 -5.84 -11.73 10.60
CA THR A 72 -5.10 -10.58 11.13
C THR A 72 -4.77 -9.58 10.02
N GLU A 73 -4.63 -8.31 10.39
CA GLU A 73 -4.23 -7.25 9.45
C GLU A 73 -2.79 -6.81 9.70
N ARG A 74 -2.03 -6.64 8.62
CA ARG A 74 -0.63 -6.19 8.67
C ARG A 74 -0.41 -5.05 7.69
N LYS A 75 0.54 -4.19 8.05
CA LYS A 75 0.99 -3.07 7.24
C LYS A 75 2.24 -3.49 6.46
N LEU A 76 2.22 -3.46 5.14
CA LEU A 76 3.35 -3.79 4.28
C LEU A 76 3.90 -2.56 3.56
N ALA A 77 5.21 -2.56 3.29
CA ALA A 77 5.86 -1.49 2.55
C ALA A 77 5.60 -1.64 1.05
N ILE A 78 4.91 -0.66 0.44
CA ILE A 78 4.42 -0.76 -0.94
C ILE A 78 5.55 -1.01 -1.95
N ARG A 79 6.71 -0.36 -1.77
CA ARG A 79 7.87 -0.41 -2.68
C ARG A 79 8.52 -1.78 -2.80
N ALA A 80 8.30 -2.64 -1.79
CA ALA A 80 8.89 -3.96 -1.70
C ALA A 80 7.83 -5.07 -1.79
N CYS A 81 6.58 -4.70 -2.11
CA CYS A 81 5.54 -5.67 -2.36
C CYS A 81 5.64 -6.21 -3.79
N VAL A 82 5.14 -7.42 -4.00
CA VAL A 82 4.91 -8.01 -5.30
C VAL A 82 3.44 -8.40 -5.41
N LEU A 83 2.84 -8.14 -6.58
CA LEU A 83 1.48 -8.57 -6.88
C LEU A 83 1.51 -10.06 -7.22
N LEU A 84 0.72 -10.86 -6.51
CA LEU A 84 0.56 -12.29 -6.78
C LEU A 84 -0.73 -12.57 -7.54
N THR A 85 -1.84 -11.99 -7.09
CA THR A 85 -3.16 -12.15 -7.74
C THR A 85 -3.86 -10.79 -7.84
N PRO A 86 -4.25 -10.33 -9.02
CA PRO A 86 -5.03 -9.09 -9.16
C PRO A 86 -6.47 -9.30 -8.65
N ALA A 87 -7.04 -8.27 -8.03
CA ALA A 87 -8.42 -8.28 -7.51
C ALA A 87 -9.45 -8.56 -8.61
N ASN A 88 -9.15 -8.08 -9.82
CA ASN A 88 -10.03 -8.17 -10.99
C ASN A 88 -9.38 -9.09 -12.01
N ARG A 89 -9.45 -10.41 -11.77
CA ARG A 89 -9.17 -11.38 -12.83
C ARG A 89 -10.39 -11.40 -13.75
N PRO A 90 -10.31 -10.96 -15.03
CA PRO A 90 -11.33 -11.36 -15.99
C PRO A 90 -11.34 -12.89 -16.01
N ALA A 91 -12.50 -13.49 -15.76
CA ALA A 91 -12.68 -14.93 -15.93
C ALA A 91 -12.23 -15.31 -17.36
N PRO A 92 -11.57 -16.46 -17.55
CA PRO A 92 -11.18 -16.93 -18.89
C PRO A 92 -12.40 -17.10 -19.81
#